data_AF-A0A9E3W2C8-F1
#
_entry.id   AF-A0A9E3W2C8-F1
#
_cell.length_a   1.000
_cell.length_b   1.000
_cell.length_c   1.000
_cell.angle_alpha   90.00
_cell.angle_beta   90.00
_cell.angle_gamma   90.00
#
_symmetry.space_group_name_H-M   'P 1'
#
loop_
_entity.id
_entity.type
_entity.pdbx_description
1 polymer ?
#
loop_
_entity_poly.entity_id
_entity_poly.type
_entity_poly.pdbx_seq_one_letter_code
_entity_poly.pdbx_strand_id
1 'polypeptide(L)'
;MRALLAFLFSFSFLLVQSQEIKLSESDSVDRVNHRRLNFLNYSLGEAYVVSMSGLYFAWYKDYPQSSFHFHNDNKDWLQMDKVGHSVTAYQIGRYGYDAYRWAGMPEKKAVWIGGSIGFVFLFTVEIFDGFSAEWGASPGDLIANAAGTGLFIGQQLLWKEQRLSLKFSYHNTSYRQYNPGLLGNNKLESIIKDYNGMT
;
A
#
# COMPACT_ATOMS: atom_id res chain seq x y z
N MET A 1 -17.51 -3.49 -9.68
CA MET A 1 -17.61 -2.74 -8.39
C MET A 1 -18.04 -3.56 -7.15
N ARG A 2 -19.02 -4.49 -7.21
CA ARG A 2 -19.47 -5.24 -6.01
C ARG A 2 -18.40 -6.15 -5.36
N ALA A 3 -17.37 -6.58 -6.09
CA ALA A 3 -16.33 -7.49 -5.61
C ALA A 3 -15.02 -6.80 -5.15
N LEU A 4 -14.82 -5.52 -5.51
CA LEU A 4 -13.56 -4.77 -5.31
C LEU A 4 -13.34 -4.41 -3.83
N LEU A 5 -14.44 -4.29 -3.07
CA LEU A 5 -14.47 -3.80 -1.69
C LEU A 5 -14.36 -4.88 -0.63
N ALA A 6 -14.68 -6.13 -0.99
CA ALA A 6 -14.38 -7.27 -0.12
C ALA A 6 -12.88 -7.55 -0.08
N PHE A 7 -12.14 -7.17 -1.14
CA PHE A 7 -10.78 -7.62 -1.37
C PHE A 7 -9.71 -6.73 -0.71
N LEU A 8 -9.81 -5.40 -0.83
CA LEU A 8 -8.96 -4.46 -0.09
C LEU A 8 -9.18 -4.54 1.44
N PHE A 9 -10.39 -4.92 1.86
CA PHE A 9 -10.72 -5.15 3.27
C PHE A 9 -10.16 -6.49 3.79
N SER A 10 -10.10 -7.55 2.96
CA SER A 10 -9.45 -8.80 3.39
C SER A 10 -7.94 -8.68 3.60
N PHE A 11 -7.27 -7.78 2.87
CA PHE A 11 -5.82 -7.55 3.05
C PHE A 11 -5.51 -6.74 4.31
N SER A 12 -6.38 -5.80 4.69
CA SER A 12 -6.26 -5.07 5.95
C SER A 12 -6.74 -5.89 7.15
N PHE A 13 -7.78 -6.73 7.02
CA PHE A 13 -8.27 -7.56 8.14
C PHE A 13 -7.33 -8.71 8.51
N LEU A 14 -6.60 -9.29 7.54
CA LEU A 14 -5.60 -10.33 7.82
C LEU A 14 -4.31 -9.76 8.44
N LEU A 15 -4.05 -8.45 8.30
CA LEU A 15 -2.94 -7.75 8.98
C LEU A 15 -3.38 -7.12 10.33
N VAL A 16 -4.64 -6.71 10.46
CA VAL A 16 -5.20 -6.13 11.70
C VAL A 16 -5.52 -7.19 12.76
N GLN A 17 -5.61 -8.47 12.39
CA GLN A 17 -5.79 -9.58 13.35
C GLN A 17 -4.48 -10.13 13.95
N SER A 18 -3.32 -9.52 13.67
CA SER A 18 -2.16 -9.72 14.55
C SER A 18 -2.34 -8.83 15.79
N GLN A 19 -3.06 -9.35 16.78
CA GLN A 19 -2.96 -8.89 18.16
C GLN A 19 -1.50 -8.64 18.51
N GLU A 20 -1.25 -7.59 19.29
CA GLU A 20 0.03 -7.26 19.94
C GLU A 20 0.95 -8.48 20.11
N ILE A 21 1.76 -8.76 19.08
CA ILE A 21 2.89 -9.64 19.27
C ILE A 21 3.85 -8.78 20.06
N LYS A 22 3.82 -8.93 21.39
CA LYS A 22 4.96 -8.58 22.24
C LYS A 22 6.16 -9.25 21.62
N LEU A 23 6.93 -8.48 20.84
CA LEU A 23 8.24 -8.87 20.35
C LEU A 23 9.08 -9.06 21.61
N SER A 24 9.16 -10.30 22.09
CA SER A 24 10.22 -10.72 22.98
C SER A 24 11.51 -10.33 22.27
N GLU A 25 12.27 -9.39 22.86
CA GLU A 25 13.67 -9.19 22.51
C GLU A 25 14.39 -10.53 22.74
N SER A 26 14.40 -11.39 21.72
CA SER A 26 15.20 -12.59 21.75
C SER A 26 16.62 -12.17 21.39
N ASP A 27 17.42 -12.03 22.43
CA ASP A 27 18.84 -11.68 22.45
C ASP A 27 19.75 -12.75 21.82
N SER A 28 19.29 -13.42 20.75
CA SER A 28 20.00 -14.51 20.08
C SER A 28 20.33 -14.10 18.66
N VAL A 29 21.63 -13.84 18.42
CA VAL A 29 22.33 -13.83 17.11
C VAL A 29 21.36 -14.07 15.93
N ASP A 30 20.98 -13.03 15.18
CA ASP A 30 20.02 -13.03 14.05
C ASP A 30 20.21 -14.26 13.13
N ARG A 31 19.66 -15.41 13.50
CA ARG A 31 19.66 -16.62 12.69
C ARG A 31 18.36 -16.62 11.93
N VAL A 32 18.49 -16.51 10.61
CA VAL A 32 17.37 -16.58 9.67
C VAL A 32 16.57 -17.85 9.94
N ASN A 33 15.27 -17.70 10.21
CA ASN A 33 14.36 -18.82 10.32
C ASN A 33 13.86 -19.15 8.91
N HIS A 34 14.52 -20.09 8.24
CA HIS A 34 14.21 -20.46 6.85
C HIS A 34 12.75 -20.91 6.64
N ARG A 35 12.12 -21.54 7.65
CA ARG A 35 10.72 -21.93 7.57
C ARG A 35 9.80 -20.72 7.55
N ARG A 36 10.02 -19.76 8.46
CA ARG A 36 9.25 -18.50 8.49
C ARG A 36 9.51 -17.65 7.25
N LEU A 37 10.76 -17.57 6.81
CA LEU A 37 11.14 -16.81 5.63
C LEU A 37 10.50 -17.38 4.36
N ASN A 38 10.53 -18.69 4.16
CA ASN A 38 9.89 -19.31 3.00
C ASN A 38 8.37 -19.13 3.04
N PHE A 39 7.74 -19.33 4.20
CA PHE A 39 6.32 -19.07 4.39
C PHE A 39 5.95 -17.61 4.07
N LEU A 40 6.74 -16.65 4.56
CA LEU A 40 6.55 -15.23 4.29
C LEU A 40 6.67 -14.93 2.79
N ASN A 41 7.72 -15.43 2.14
CA ASN A 41 7.94 -15.19 0.71
C ASN A 41 6.83 -15.77 -0.17
N TYR A 42 6.37 -16.99 0.11
CA TYR A 42 5.25 -17.58 -0.63
C TYR A 42 3.96 -16.82 -0.38
N SER A 43 3.66 -16.47 0.86
CA SER A 43 2.47 -15.69 1.22
C SER A 43 2.47 -14.31 0.56
N LEU A 44 3.62 -13.61 0.55
CA LEU A 44 3.76 -12.31 -0.13
C LEU A 44 3.61 -12.42 -1.64
N GLY A 45 4.21 -13.45 -2.26
CA GLY A 45 4.10 -13.69 -3.69
C GLY A 45 2.66 -13.98 -4.12
N GLU A 46 1.97 -14.87 -3.39
CA GLU A 46 0.55 -15.16 -3.61
C GLU A 46 -0.31 -13.92 -3.42
N ALA A 47 -0.13 -13.22 -2.29
CA ALA A 47 -0.88 -12.00 -2.00
C ALA A 47 -0.69 -10.92 -3.08
N TYR A 48 0.53 -10.75 -3.59
CA TYR A 48 0.81 -9.82 -4.68
C TYR A 48 0.09 -10.21 -5.96
N VAL A 49 0.19 -11.46 -6.40
CA VAL A 49 -0.47 -11.95 -7.63
C VAL A 49 -1.99 -11.80 -7.54
N VAL A 50 -2.60 -12.21 -6.43
CA VAL A 50 -4.05 -12.10 -6.26
C VAL A 50 -4.47 -10.63 -6.19
N SER A 51 -3.71 -9.77 -5.49
CA SER A 51 -4.03 -8.34 -5.40
C SER A 51 -3.92 -7.62 -6.73
N MET A 52 -2.83 -7.82 -7.48
CA MET A 52 -2.65 -7.18 -8.79
C MET A 52 -3.66 -7.69 -9.81
N SER A 53 -3.95 -9.00 -9.82
CA SER A 53 -4.98 -9.56 -10.70
C SER A 53 -6.37 -9.03 -10.34
N GLY A 54 -6.70 -9.00 -9.04
CA GLY A 54 -7.97 -8.47 -8.53
C GLY A 54 -8.15 -7.01 -8.89
N LEU A 55 -7.11 -6.19 -8.69
CA LEU A 55 -7.11 -4.78 -9.08
C LEU A 55 -7.30 -4.63 -10.59
N TYR A 56 -6.53 -5.36 -11.40
CA TYR A 56 -6.63 -5.32 -12.87
C TYR A 56 -8.06 -5.63 -13.34
N PHE A 57 -8.63 -6.75 -12.89
CA PHE A 57 -9.97 -7.16 -13.29
C PHE A 57 -11.07 -6.25 -12.80
N ALA A 58 -10.87 -5.58 -11.67
CA ALA A 58 -11.90 -4.79 -11.05
C ALA A 58 -11.83 -3.30 -11.41
N TRP A 59 -10.66 -2.80 -11.81
CA TRP A 59 -10.41 -1.39 -12.12
C TRP A 59 -10.05 -1.13 -13.59
N TYR A 60 -9.28 -2.00 -14.25
CA TYR A 60 -8.73 -1.73 -15.60
C TYR A 60 -9.41 -2.49 -16.73
N LYS A 61 -9.90 -3.71 -16.48
CA LYS A 61 -10.39 -4.65 -17.51
C LYS A 61 -11.45 -4.08 -18.47
N ASP A 62 -12.35 -3.26 -17.95
CA ASP A 62 -13.50 -2.73 -18.71
C ASP A 62 -13.22 -1.35 -19.34
N TYR A 63 -11.97 -0.86 -19.24
CA TYR A 63 -11.54 0.42 -19.81
C TYR A 63 -10.64 0.23 -21.03
N PRO A 64 -10.67 1.14 -22.01
CA PRO A 64 -9.80 1.07 -23.17
C PRO A 64 -8.32 1.16 -22.75
N GLN A 65 -7.47 0.40 -23.44
CA GLN A 65 -6.02 0.44 -23.25
C GLN A 65 -5.37 1.33 -24.33
N SER A 66 -4.21 1.91 -24.02
CA SER A 66 -3.39 2.70 -24.94
C SER A 66 -1.94 2.18 -24.99
N SER A 67 -1.10 2.81 -25.83
CA SER A 67 0.34 2.73 -25.64
C SER A 67 0.74 3.35 -24.31
N PHE A 68 1.85 2.88 -23.73
CA PHE A 68 2.35 3.43 -22.48
C PHE A 68 2.52 4.96 -22.57
N HIS A 69 1.97 5.70 -21.61
CA HIS A 69 2.14 7.14 -21.55
C HIS A 69 2.16 7.66 -20.10
N PHE A 70 2.73 8.85 -19.94
CA PHE A 70 2.73 9.57 -18.68
C PHE A 70 1.62 10.61 -18.66
N HIS A 71 1.04 10.82 -17.48
CA HIS A 71 0.05 11.87 -17.23
C HIS A 71 0.44 12.66 -15.97
N ASN A 72 0.10 13.95 -15.93
CA ASN A 72 0.37 14.79 -14.77
C ASN A 72 -0.95 15.23 -14.14
N ASP A 73 -1.35 14.50 -13.12
CA ASP A 73 -2.56 14.67 -12.33
C ASP A 73 -2.30 15.42 -11.01
N ASN A 74 -1.16 16.10 -10.87
CA ASN A 74 -0.85 16.90 -9.68
C ASN A 74 -1.84 18.05 -9.43
N LYS A 75 -2.80 18.33 -10.33
CA LYS A 75 -3.86 19.32 -10.04
C LYS A 75 -5.11 18.70 -9.47
N ASP A 76 -5.18 17.38 -9.46
CA ASP A 76 -6.38 16.65 -9.10
C ASP A 76 -6.42 16.39 -7.60
N TRP A 77 -7.64 16.27 -7.08
CA TRP A 77 -7.93 15.80 -5.72
C TRP A 77 -7.18 16.52 -4.58
N LEU A 78 -6.74 17.78 -4.80
CA LEU A 78 -6.00 18.58 -3.82
C LEU A 78 -4.80 17.84 -3.19
N GLN A 79 -4.06 17.06 -3.98
CA GLN A 79 -2.95 16.20 -3.54
C GLN A 79 -3.33 15.03 -2.62
N MET A 80 -4.60 14.81 -2.31
CA MET A 80 -4.99 13.73 -1.39
C MET A 80 -4.56 12.37 -1.92
N ASP A 81 -4.61 12.21 -3.23
CA ASP A 81 -4.11 11.04 -3.93
C ASP A 81 -2.61 10.79 -3.66
N LYS A 82 -1.78 11.82 -3.78
CA LYS A 82 -0.32 11.77 -3.56
C LYS A 82 0.00 11.52 -2.08
N VAL A 83 -0.83 12.02 -1.17
CA VAL A 83 -0.75 11.66 0.26
C VAL A 83 -1.10 10.19 0.44
N GLY A 84 -2.15 9.69 -0.21
CA GLY A 84 -2.53 8.28 -0.22
C GLY A 84 -1.40 7.36 -0.69
N HIS A 85 -0.73 7.72 -1.78
CA HIS A 85 0.47 7.05 -2.30
C HIS A 85 1.59 7.00 -1.25
N SER A 86 1.93 8.15 -0.66
CA SER A 86 2.98 8.26 0.36
C SER A 86 2.67 7.43 1.62
N VAL A 87 1.44 7.52 2.14
CA VAL A 87 0.99 6.81 3.34
C VAL A 87 0.98 5.30 3.09
N THR A 88 0.47 4.87 1.94
CA THR A 88 0.39 3.45 1.56
C THR A 88 1.78 2.86 1.39
N ALA A 89 2.67 3.54 0.67
CA ALA A 89 4.06 3.10 0.50
C ALA A 89 4.78 2.97 1.86
N TYR A 90 4.61 3.97 2.74
CA TYR A 90 5.18 3.97 4.09
C TYR A 90 4.68 2.79 4.93
N GLN A 91 3.35 2.59 5.00
CA GLN A 91 2.76 1.57 5.89
C GLN A 91 3.04 0.16 5.40
N ILE A 92 2.87 -0.12 4.10
CA ILE A 92 3.19 -1.44 3.55
C ILE A 92 4.68 -1.74 3.71
N GLY A 93 5.56 -0.75 3.48
CA GLY A 93 7.00 -0.90 3.72
C GLY A 93 7.32 -1.24 5.17
N ARG A 94 6.71 -0.53 6.13
CA ARG A 94 6.85 -0.79 7.55
C ARG A 94 6.43 -2.20 7.94
N TYR A 95 5.23 -2.63 7.52
CA TYR A 95 4.75 -3.98 7.80
C TYR A 95 5.60 -5.06 7.13
N GLY A 96 6.09 -4.80 5.92
CA GLY A 96 7.04 -5.67 5.23
C GLY A 96 8.32 -5.85 6.04
N TYR A 97 8.89 -4.76 6.54
CA TYR A 97 10.06 -4.81 7.43
C TYR A 97 9.79 -5.64 8.70
N ASP A 98 8.69 -5.36 9.40
CA ASP A 98 8.32 -6.07 10.63
C ASP A 98 8.17 -7.58 10.38
N ALA A 99 7.56 -7.96 9.25
CA ALA A 99 7.41 -9.35 8.85
C ALA A 99 8.75 -10.05 8.58
N TYR A 100 9.69 -9.36 7.90
CA TYR A 100 11.03 -9.92 7.67
C TYR A 100 11.86 -9.99 8.95
N ARG A 101 11.72 -9.05 9.88
CA ARG A 101 12.34 -9.15 11.22
C ARG A 101 11.77 -10.32 12.00
N TRP A 102 10.46 -10.55 11.95
CA TRP A 102 9.82 -11.73 12.54
C TRP A 102 10.33 -13.06 11.97
N ALA A 103 10.71 -13.08 10.69
CA ALA A 103 11.37 -14.21 10.03
C ALA A 103 12.87 -14.37 10.38
N GLY A 104 13.45 -13.48 11.20
CA GLY A 104 14.85 -13.51 11.59
C GLY A 104 15.80 -12.96 10.53
N MET A 105 15.29 -12.19 9.56
CA MET A 105 16.14 -11.54 8.56
C MET A 105 16.96 -10.42 9.23
N PRO A 106 18.28 -10.32 8.98
CA PRO A 106 19.10 -9.25 9.54
C PRO A 106 18.54 -7.86 9.24
N GLU A 107 18.60 -6.96 10.23
CA GLU A 107 18.01 -5.62 10.21
C GLU A 107 18.14 -4.92 8.86
N LYS A 108 19.37 -4.69 8.39
CA LYS A 108 19.64 -3.96 7.15
C LYS A 108 18.97 -4.59 5.92
N LYS A 109 18.87 -5.92 5.86
CA LYS A 109 18.17 -6.61 4.77
C LYS A 109 16.67 -6.44 4.88
N ALA A 110 16.11 -6.57 6.10
CA ALA A 110 14.69 -6.37 6.34
C ALA A 110 14.25 -4.93 6.00
N VAL A 111 15.07 -3.93 6.32
CA VAL A 111 14.76 -2.52 6.02
C VAL A 111 14.65 -2.29 4.52
N TRP A 112 15.61 -2.77 3.73
CA TRP A 112 15.58 -2.56 2.28
C TRP A 112 14.55 -3.45 1.58
N ILE A 113 14.50 -4.75 1.88
CA ILE A 113 13.59 -5.68 1.20
C ILE A 113 12.16 -5.43 1.64
N GLY A 114 11.90 -5.41 2.95
CA GLY A 114 10.58 -5.18 3.52
C GLY A 114 10.08 -3.76 3.27
N GLY A 115 10.95 -2.77 3.52
CA GLY A 115 10.62 -1.35 3.34
C GLY A 115 10.24 -0.98 1.91
N SER A 116 10.76 -1.68 0.90
CA SER A 116 10.45 -1.41 -0.51
C SER A 116 9.22 -2.13 -1.05
N ILE A 117 8.56 -3.02 -0.29
CA ILE A 117 7.37 -3.74 -0.78
C ILE A 117 6.26 -2.76 -1.19
N GLY A 118 6.01 -1.73 -0.39
CA GLY A 118 4.98 -0.72 -0.69
C GLY A 118 5.26 0.04 -1.99
N PHE A 119 6.52 0.39 -2.24
CA PHE A 119 6.93 1.02 -3.50
C PHE A 119 6.67 0.11 -4.69
N VAL A 120 7.10 -1.16 -4.63
CA VAL A 120 6.91 -2.12 -5.74
C VAL A 120 5.44 -2.34 -6.04
N PHE A 121 4.61 -2.44 -5.00
CA PHE A 121 3.16 -2.56 -5.15
C PHE A 121 2.58 -1.38 -5.94
N LEU A 122 2.83 -0.14 -5.49
CA LEU A 122 2.27 1.06 -6.14
C LEU A 122 2.92 1.35 -7.48
N PHE A 123 4.21 1.07 -7.67
CA PHE A 123 4.87 1.15 -8.96
C PHE A 123 4.21 0.24 -10.02
N THR A 124 3.70 -0.92 -9.60
CA THR A 124 2.95 -1.79 -10.51
C THR A 124 1.62 -1.16 -10.92
N VAL A 125 0.96 -0.44 -9.99
CA VAL A 125 -0.26 0.33 -10.29
C VAL A 125 0.02 1.43 -11.31
N GLU A 126 1.09 2.21 -11.14
CA GLU A 126 1.50 3.23 -12.13
C GLU A 126 1.78 2.63 -13.51
N ILE A 127 2.30 1.39 -13.57
CA ILE A 127 2.47 0.68 -14.84
C ILE A 127 1.10 0.39 -15.47
N PHE A 128 0.13 -0.09 -14.69
CA PHE A 128 -1.23 -0.31 -15.19
C PHE A 128 -1.89 0.99 -15.66
N ASP A 129 -1.71 2.08 -14.93
CA ASP A 129 -2.20 3.41 -15.32
C ASP A 129 -1.55 3.86 -16.62
N GLY A 130 -0.25 3.65 -16.81
CA GLY A 130 0.44 4.00 -18.04
C GLY A 130 -0.12 3.34 -19.30
N PHE A 131 -0.73 2.16 -19.19
CA PHE A 131 -1.38 1.47 -20.31
C PHE A 131 -2.89 1.71 -20.41
N SER A 132 -3.51 2.41 -19.45
CA SER A 132 -4.90 2.85 -19.57
C SER A 132 -5.02 3.96 -20.60
N ALA A 133 -6.15 4.06 -21.32
CA ALA A 133 -6.45 5.25 -22.12
C ALA A 133 -7.10 6.38 -21.31
N GLU A 134 -7.68 6.07 -20.15
CA GLU A 134 -8.35 7.03 -19.27
C GLU A 134 -7.38 7.67 -18.26
N TRP A 135 -6.36 6.91 -17.86
CA TRP A 135 -5.32 7.32 -16.91
C TRP A 135 -3.95 7.27 -17.60
N GLY A 136 -2.91 7.65 -16.88
CA GLY A 136 -1.53 7.50 -17.34
C GLY A 136 -0.60 7.40 -16.13
N ALA A 137 0.60 6.84 -16.31
CA ALA A 137 1.56 6.73 -15.22
C ALA A 137 1.89 8.13 -14.69
N SER A 138 1.77 8.37 -13.38
CA SER A 138 1.96 9.69 -12.81
C SER A 138 3.37 9.85 -12.24
N PRO A 139 4.18 10.81 -12.76
CA PRO A 139 5.42 11.18 -12.11
C PRO A 139 5.20 11.71 -10.68
N GLY A 140 4.05 12.31 -10.41
CA GLY A 140 3.67 12.79 -9.08
C GLY A 140 3.53 11.64 -8.10
N ASP A 141 2.82 10.58 -8.50
CA ASP A 141 2.61 9.41 -7.66
C ASP A 141 3.88 8.58 -7.50
N LEU A 142 4.71 8.46 -8.53
CA LEU A 142 6.04 7.86 -8.40
C LEU A 142 6.91 8.58 -7.35
N ILE A 143 6.88 9.92 -7.33
CA ILE A 143 7.58 10.72 -6.32
C ILE A 143 6.98 10.51 -4.94
N ALA A 144 5.65 10.50 -4.83
CA ALA A 144 4.96 10.26 -3.56
C ALA A 144 5.26 8.86 -2.99
N ASN A 145 5.21 7.82 -3.82
CA ASN A 145 5.58 6.45 -3.48
C ASN A 145 7.03 6.38 -2.95
N ALA A 146 7.95 7.05 -3.66
CA ALA A 146 9.34 7.13 -3.25
C ALA A 146 9.52 7.91 -1.93
N ALA A 147 8.77 9.00 -1.73
CA ALA A 147 8.83 9.81 -0.52
C ALA A 147 8.35 9.02 0.71
N GLY A 148 7.21 8.33 0.62
CA GLY A 148 6.70 7.47 1.70
C GLY A 148 7.65 6.33 2.05
N THR A 149 8.17 5.64 1.03
CA THR A 149 9.16 4.56 1.19
C THR A 149 10.46 5.08 1.81
N GLY A 150 10.97 6.20 1.31
CA GLY A 150 12.18 6.86 1.78
C GLY A 150 12.04 7.35 3.22
N LEU A 151 10.86 7.85 3.62
CA LEU A 151 10.57 8.24 4.99
C LEU A 151 10.65 7.04 5.94
N PHE A 152 10.11 5.88 5.57
CA PHE A 152 10.22 4.68 6.40
C PHE A 152 11.69 4.20 6.50
N ILE A 153 12.31 3.94 5.34
CA ILE A 153 13.66 3.38 5.26
C ILE A 153 14.68 4.31 5.90
N GLY A 154 14.60 5.62 5.61
CA GLY A 154 15.51 6.63 6.14
C GLY A 154 15.48 6.68 7.66
N GLN A 155 14.29 6.71 8.25
CA GLN A 155 14.15 6.67 9.71
C GLN A 155 14.71 5.39 10.32
N GLN A 156 14.43 4.23 9.70
CA GLN A 156 14.89 2.95 10.24
C GLN A 156 16.41 2.80 10.15
N LEU A 157 17.04 3.28 9.07
CA LEU A 157 18.50 3.25 8.93
C LEU A 157 19.21 4.26 9.83
N LEU A 158 18.64 5.46 10.02
CA LEU A 158 19.29 6.54 10.77
C LEU A 158 19.05 6.42 12.28
N TRP A 159 17.82 6.11 12.69
CA TRP A 159 17.41 6.13 14.09
C TRP A 159 17.05 4.77 14.66
N LYS A 160 16.88 3.74 13.82
CA LYS A 160 16.38 2.40 14.23
C LYS A 160 15.00 2.45 14.89
N GLU A 161 14.27 3.54 14.70
CA GLU A 161 12.92 3.77 15.20
C GLU A 161 12.17 4.71 14.24
N GLN A 162 10.84 4.68 14.31
CA GLN A 162 9.97 5.55 13.51
C GLN A 162 9.48 6.72 14.37
N ARG A 163 10.13 7.89 14.23
CA ARG A 163 9.78 9.11 14.98
C ARG A 163 8.59 9.85 14.37
N LEU A 164 8.51 9.82 13.04
CA LEU A 164 7.41 10.34 12.23
C LEU A 164 6.65 9.15 11.67
N SER A 165 5.37 9.05 12.01
CA SER A 165 4.47 8.00 11.51
C SER A 165 3.37 8.62 10.67
N LEU A 166 3.30 8.21 9.41
CA LEU A 166 2.14 8.50 8.57
C LEU A 166 0.98 7.61 9.02
N LYS A 167 -0.21 8.17 9.20
CA LYS A 167 -1.41 7.44 9.62
C LYS A 167 -2.54 7.74 8.65
N PHE A 168 -3.47 6.80 8.58
CA PHE A 168 -4.70 6.95 7.81
C PHE A 168 -5.88 6.72 8.74
N SER A 169 -6.88 7.56 8.62
CA SER A 169 -8.15 7.45 9.29
C SER A 169 -9.28 7.92 8.37
N TYR A 170 -10.46 7.36 8.58
CA TYR A 170 -11.65 7.70 7.81
C TYR A 170 -12.83 7.96 8.74
N HIS A 171 -13.60 8.99 8.42
CA HIS A 171 -14.90 9.25 9.03
C HIS A 171 -15.96 9.42 7.94
N ASN A 172 -17.19 8.95 8.22
CA ASN A 172 -18.28 9.08 7.25
C ASN A 172 -18.64 10.55 7.05
N THR A 173 -18.74 10.97 5.79
CA THR A 173 -19.22 12.30 5.44
C THR A 173 -20.70 12.29 5.06
N SER A 174 -21.33 13.47 5.13
CA SER A 174 -22.71 13.68 4.65
C SER A 174 -22.78 13.82 3.12
N TYR A 175 -21.65 13.87 2.41
CA TYR A 175 -21.60 14.20 0.98
C TYR A 175 -21.91 13.02 0.07
N ARG A 176 -21.66 11.80 0.54
CA ARG A 176 -21.85 10.56 -0.22
C ARG A 176 -23.23 10.43 -0.89
N GLN A 177 -24.28 10.94 -0.24
CA GLN A 177 -25.64 10.87 -0.77
C GLN A 177 -25.83 11.67 -2.07
N TYR A 178 -24.99 12.67 -2.33
CA TYR A 178 -25.11 13.53 -3.50
C TYR A 178 -24.41 12.95 -4.74
N ASN A 179 -23.38 12.12 -4.57
CA ASN A 179 -22.72 11.44 -5.68
C ASN A 179 -22.13 10.08 -5.24
N PRO A 180 -22.97 9.05 -5.03
CA PRO A 180 -22.53 7.75 -4.54
C PRO A 180 -21.67 6.98 -5.56
N GLY A 181 -21.74 7.31 -6.85
CA GLY A 181 -20.86 6.73 -7.86
C GLY A 181 -19.40 7.15 -7.66
N LEU A 182 -19.20 8.44 -7.33
CA LEU A 182 -17.89 9.02 -7.09
C LEU A 182 -17.39 8.78 -5.66
N LEU A 183 -18.25 8.97 -4.65
CA LEU A 183 -17.89 8.93 -3.22
C LEU A 183 -18.16 7.58 -2.56
N GLY A 184 -18.65 6.61 -3.33
CA GLY A 184 -18.89 5.24 -2.90
C GLY A 184 -20.35 4.92 -2.54
N ASN A 185 -20.84 3.77 -3.00
CA ASN A 185 -22.23 3.36 -2.86
C ASN A 185 -22.56 2.78 -1.48
N ASN A 186 -21.54 2.36 -0.75
CA ASN A 186 -21.66 1.75 0.57
C ASN A 186 -20.49 2.17 1.48
N LYS A 187 -20.57 1.83 2.77
CA LYS A 187 -19.57 2.24 3.77
C LYS A 187 -18.15 1.82 3.41
N LEU A 188 -17.96 0.63 2.83
CA LEU A 188 -16.62 0.14 2.46
C LEU A 188 -16.08 0.89 1.25
N GLU A 189 -16.94 1.19 0.27
CA GLU A 189 -16.54 1.98 -0.89
C GLU A 189 -16.08 3.38 -0.51
N SER A 190 -16.79 3.99 0.43
CA SER A 190 -16.50 5.36 0.84
C SER A 190 -15.20 5.50 1.63
N ILE A 191 -14.73 4.44 2.32
CA ILE A 191 -13.40 4.44 2.94
C ILE A 191 -12.30 4.68 1.88
N ILE A 192 -12.49 4.21 0.65
CA ILE A 192 -11.50 4.32 -0.43
C ILE A 192 -11.78 5.51 -1.34
N LYS A 193 -13.05 5.85 -1.58
CA LYS A 193 -13.42 6.84 -2.59
C LYS A 193 -13.75 8.23 -2.05
N ASP A 194 -14.21 8.32 -0.79
CA ASP A 194 -14.64 9.60 -0.23
C ASP A 194 -13.48 10.30 0.46
N TYR A 195 -12.68 10.98 -0.36
CA TYR A 195 -11.48 11.69 0.10
C TYR A 195 -11.78 12.78 1.14
N ASN A 196 -13.02 13.29 1.17
CA ASN A 196 -13.45 14.30 2.14
C ASN A 196 -13.49 13.77 3.59
N GLY A 197 -13.58 12.44 3.75
CA GLY A 197 -13.61 11.78 5.06
C GLY A 197 -12.24 11.34 5.56
N MET A 198 -11.17 11.55 4.78
CA MET A 198 -9.84 11.01 5.07
C MET A 198 -8.98 12.01 5.85
N THR A 199 -8.24 11.52 6.85
CA THR A 199 -7.23 12.27 7.62
C THR A 199 -6.03 11.42 7.99
#